data_AF-A0A519PCQ5-F1
#
_entry.id   AF-A0A519PCQ5-F1
#
_cell.length_a   1.000
_cell.length_b   1.000
_cell.length_c   1.000
_cell.angle_alpha   90.00
_cell.angle_beta   90.00
_cell.angle_gamma   90.00
#
_symmetry.space_group_name_H-M   'P 1'
#
loop_
_entity.id
_entity.type
_entity.pdbx_description
1 polymer ?
#
loop_
_entity_poly.entity_id
_entity_poly.type
_entity_poly.pdbx_seq_one_letter_code
_entity_poly.pdbx_strand_id
1 'polypeptide(L)'
;MSSDDRPEDENPHLDRPLRSFGRIKARPIKPRQAALMETLLPQIAVPDPKAGPLDPKTLMPEATEAWLEIGFGGGEHMAAQAATRPDALVIGCEPFLNGVASALRHVEE
;
A
#
# COMPACT_ATOMS: atom_id res chain seq x y z
N MET A 1 -24.04 37.55 4.97
CA MET A 1 -23.27 36.71 5.92
C MET A 1 -22.65 35.60 5.10
N SER A 2 -21.32 35.63 5.02
CA SER A 2 -20.50 34.67 4.28
C SER A 2 -20.42 33.37 5.07
N SER A 3 -20.74 32.26 4.42
CA SER A 3 -20.47 30.91 4.91
C SER A 3 -19.82 30.15 3.76
N ASP A 4 -18.49 30.26 3.73
CA ASP A 4 -17.53 29.19 3.43
C ASP A 4 -17.83 28.34 2.18
N ASP A 5 -17.63 28.92 1.00
CA ASP A 5 -17.51 28.21 -0.28
C ASP A 5 -16.05 27.76 -0.48
N ARG A 6 -15.52 26.96 0.47
CA ARG A 6 -14.24 26.27 0.26
C ARG A 6 -14.52 25.11 -0.69
N PRO A 7 -13.78 24.96 -1.80
CA PRO A 7 -13.94 23.77 -2.63
C PRO A 7 -13.61 22.55 -1.76
N GLU A 8 -14.62 21.74 -1.49
CA GLU A 8 -14.42 20.34 -1.15
C GLU A 8 -13.59 19.73 -2.30
N ASP A 9 -12.61 18.87 -1.97
CA ASP A 9 -11.90 18.01 -2.95
C ASP A 9 -10.77 18.58 -3.82
N GLU A 10 -9.85 19.38 -3.28
CA GLU A 10 -8.47 19.35 -3.80
C GLU A 10 -7.50 18.93 -2.71
N ASN A 11 -7.23 17.62 -2.61
CA ASN A 11 -6.08 17.13 -1.86
C ASN A 11 -4.81 17.45 -2.66
N PRO A 12 -3.99 18.45 -2.23
CA PRO A 12 -2.84 18.95 -3.01
C PRO A 12 -1.71 17.91 -3.12
N HIS A 13 -1.84 16.78 -2.44
CA HIS A 13 -0.88 15.68 -2.49
C HIS A 13 -1.16 14.66 -3.59
N LEU A 14 -2.35 14.66 -4.22
CA LEU A 14 -2.72 13.66 -5.23
C LEU A 14 -1.87 13.73 -6.51
N ASP A 15 -1.54 14.94 -6.96
CA ASP A 15 -0.77 15.15 -8.19
C ASP A 15 0.72 15.38 -7.95
N ARG A 16 1.14 15.36 -6.68
CA ARG A 16 2.55 15.54 -6.33
C ARG A 16 3.26 14.20 -6.41
N PRO A 17 4.36 14.08 -7.19
CA PRO A 17 5.15 12.85 -7.19
C PRO A 17 5.68 12.56 -5.79
N LEU A 18 5.63 11.29 -5.38
CA LEU A 18 6.17 10.83 -4.12
C LEU A 18 7.66 11.22 -4.04
N ARG A 19 8.01 12.09 -3.10
CA ARG A 19 9.40 12.47 -2.87
C ARG A 19 10.06 11.43 -1.98
N SER A 20 10.91 10.60 -2.56
CA SER A 20 11.82 9.74 -1.83
C SER A 20 13.24 10.31 -1.88
N PHE A 21 13.91 10.34 -0.74
CA PHE A 21 15.35 10.65 -0.64
C PHE A 21 16.22 9.40 -0.76
N GLY A 22 15.58 8.22 -0.87
CA GLY A 22 16.23 6.92 -1.02
C GLY A 22 16.15 6.39 -2.45
N ARG A 23 16.65 5.15 -2.64
CA ARG A 23 16.56 4.46 -3.93
C ARG A 23 15.13 3.94 -4.14
N ILE A 24 14.54 4.23 -5.30
CA ILE A 24 13.23 3.68 -5.71
C ILE A 24 13.38 2.26 -6.24
N LYS A 25 14.52 1.93 -6.84
CA LYS A 25 14.84 0.60 -7.40
C LYS A 25 16.33 0.34 -7.29
N ALA A 26 16.71 -0.93 -7.15
CA ALA A 26 18.09 -1.37 -7.11
C ALA A 26 18.38 -2.36 -8.24
N ARG A 27 18.73 -3.60 -7.89
CA ARG A 27 19.00 -4.68 -8.84
C ARG A 27 17.73 -5.03 -9.63
N PRO A 28 17.86 -5.62 -10.83
CA PRO A 28 16.72 -6.19 -11.55
C PRO A 28 15.90 -7.11 -10.64
N ILE A 29 14.58 -6.94 -10.66
CA ILE A 29 13.64 -7.80 -9.94
C ILE A 29 13.69 -9.18 -10.58
N LYS A 30 13.75 -10.24 -9.76
CA LYS A 30 13.86 -11.62 -10.27
C LYS A 30 12.58 -12.01 -11.02
N PRO A 31 12.65 -12.90 -12.04
CA PRO A 31 11.48 -13.27 -12.84
C PRO A 31 10.24 -13.68 -12.04
N ARG A 32 10.39 -14.52 -11.00
CA ARG A 32 9.27 -14.90 -10.12
C ARG A 32 8.63 -13.71 -9.40
N GLN A 33 9.45 -12.79 -8.90
CA GLN A 33 8.95 -11.60 -8.21
C GLN A 33 8.27 -10.63 -9.19
N ALA A 34 8.81 -10.49 -10.40
CA ALA A 34 8.19 -9.69 -11.44
C ALA A 34 6.81 -10.24 -11.82
N ALA A 35 6.69 -11.57 -11.96
CA ALA A 35 5.40 -12.21 -12.18
C ALA A 35 4.39 -11.88 -11.07
N LEU A 36 4.80 -11.89 -9.81
CA LEU A 36 3.93 -11.49 -8.70
C LEU A 36 3.51 -10.02 -8.73
N MET A 37 4.39 -9.13 -9.18
CA MET A 37 4.01 -7.73 -9.37
C MET A 37 2.96 -7.54 -10.47
N GLU A 38 2.93 -8.43 -11.45
CA GLU A 38 1.97 -8.40 -12.56
C GLU A 38 0.67 -9.13 -12.22
N THR A 39 0.74 -10.22 -11.44
CA THR A 39 -0.41 -11.10 -11.20
C THR A 39 -1.05 -10.88 -9.83
N LEU A 40 -0.28 -10.73 -8.76
CA LEU A 40 -0.79 -10.65 -7.39
C LEU A 40 -1.01 -9.20 -6.95
N LEU A 41 -0.03 -8.31 -7.16
CA LEU A 41 -0.13 -6.92 -6.70
C LEU A 41 -1.42 -6.22 -7.14
N PRO A 42 -1.90 -6.33 -8.40
CA PRO A 42 -3.14 -5.67 -8.81
C PRO A 42 -4.40 -6.16 -8.09
N GLN A 43 -4.36 -7.36 -7.50
CA GLN A 43 -5.50 -7.95 -6.78
C GLN A 43 -5.60 -7.45 -5.34
N ILE A 44 -4.46 -7.05 -4.75
CA ILE A 44 -4.36 -6.69 -3.32
C ILE A 44 -3.96 -5.22 -3.09
N ALA A 45 -3.68 -4.46 -4.16
CA ALA A 45 -3.31 -3.07 -4.06
C ALA A 45 -4.47 -2.24 -3.50
N VAL A 46 -4.14 -1.25 -2.67
CA VAL A 46 -5.12 -0.24 -2.24
C VAL A 46 -5.61 0.57 -3.45
N PRO A 47 -6.89 0.99 -3.47
CA PRO A 47 -7.45 1.80 -4.54
C PRO A 47 -6.65 3.07 -4.81
N ASP A 48 -6.70 3.54 -6.06
CA ASP A 48 -6.12 4.83 -6.45
C ASP A 48 -6.72 5.93 -5.56
N PRO A 49 -5.91 6.76 -4.88
CA PRO A 49 -6.42 7.83 -4.02
C PRO A 49 -7.23 8.89 -4.79
N LYS A 50 -7.16 8.94 -6.13
CA LYS A 50 -8.04 9.75 -6.99
C LYS A 50 -9.47 9.22 -7.06
N ALA A 51 -9.71 7.97 -6.67
CA ALA A 51 -11.05 7.40 -6.57
C ALA A 51 -11.81 7.89 -5.31
N GLY A 52 -11.14 8.61 -4.41
CA GLY A 52 -11.69 9.17 -3.19
C GLY A 52 -10.99 8.67 -1.93
N PRO A 53 -11.48 9.07 -0.74
CA PRO A 53 -10.94 8.62 0.54
C PRO A 53 -10.98 7.10 0.69
N LEU A 54 -9.94 6.53 1.28
CA LEU A 54 -9.88 5.12 1.58
C LEU A 54 -10.73 4.79 2.81
N ASP A 55 -11.69 3.88 2.66
CA ASP A 55 -12.38 3.24 3.77
C ASP A 55 -11.85 1.81 3.98
N PRO A 56 -11.12 1.52 5.07
CA PRO A 56 -10.65 0.18 5.41
C PRO A 56 -11.74 -0.90 5.36
N LYS A 57 -12.97 -0.57 5.71
CA LYS A 57 -14.09 -1.52 5.72
C LYS A 57 -14.53 -1.94 4.32
N THR A 58 -14.19 -1.18 3.29
CA THR A 58 -14.41 -1.57 1.89
C THR A 58 -13.40 -2.60 1.41
N LEU A 59 -12.20 -2.65 2.03
CA LEU A 59 -11.16 -3.61 1.70
C LEU A 59 -11.32 -4.92 2.48
N MET A 60 -11.72 -4.82 3.75
CA MET A 60 -11.91 -5.98 4.64
C MET A 60 -13.05 -5.68 5.64
N PRO A 61 -14.32 -6.00 5.30
CA PRO A 61 -15.48 -5.66 6.13
C PRO A 61 -15.41 -6.19 7.57
N GLU A 62 -14.85 -7.39 7.74
CA GLU A 62 -14.66 -8.09 9.00
C GLU A 62 -13.50 -7.57 9.85
N ALA A 63 -12.65 -6.68 9.31
CA ALA A 63 -11.47 -6.20 10.00
C ALA A 63 -11.83 -5.52 11.33
N THR A 64 -11.26 -5.96 12.45
CA THR A 64 -11.46 -5.35 13.76
C THR A 64 -10.65 -4.07 13.91
N GLU A 65 -9.50 -4.01 13.23
CA GLU A 65 -8.55 -2.91 13.23
C GLU A 65 -7.92 -2.73 11.83
N ALA A 66 -7.35 -1.55 11.57
CA ALA A 66 -6.55 -1.27 10.38
C ALA A 66 -5.15 -0.80 10.78
N TRP A 67 -4.13 -1.47 10.28
CA TRP A 67 -2.73 -1.22 10.57
C TRP A 67 -2.03 -0.71 9.31
N LEU A 68 -1.21 0.34 9.46
CA LEU A 68 -0.42 0.91 8.37
C LEU A 68 1.06 0.77 8.69
N GLU A 69 1.81 0.08 7.84
CA GLU A 69 3.27 0.00 7.93
C GLU A 69 3.91 0.85 6.83
N ILE A 70 4.54 1.96 7.23
CA ILE A 70 5.28 2.86 6.33
C ILE A 70 6.74 2.44 6.31
N GLY A 71 7.28 2.18 5.13
CA GLY A 71 8.66 1.72 4.95
C GLY A 71 8.84 0.27 5.41
N PHE A 72 7.96 -0.63 4.97
CA PHE A 72 7.97 -2.05 5.37
C PHE A 72 9.21 -2.83 4.86
N GLY A 73 10.06 -2.22 4.03
CA GLY A 73 11.28 -2.83 3.54
C GLY A 73 10.98 -4.08 2.70
N GLY A 74 11.46 -5.24 3.14
CA GLY A 74 11.24 -6.52 2.46
C GLY A 74 9.87 -7.16 2.73
N GLY A 75 9.10 -6.62 3.68
CA GLY A 75 7.76 -7.08 4.03
C GLY A 75 7.70 -8.23 5.05
N GLU A 76 8.84 -8.71 5.56
CA GLU A 76 8.91 -9.83 6.49
C GLU A 76 8.11 -9.57 7.77
N HIS A 77 8.28 -8.38 8.37
CA HIS A 77 7.56 -7.99 9.58
C HIS A 77 6.06 -7.84 9.30
N MET A 78 5.70 -7.07 8.28
CA MET A 78 4.31 -6.84 7.87
C MET A 78 3.55 -8.15 7.60
N ALA A 79 4.15 -9.09 6.86
CA ALA A 79 3.51 -10.38 6.57
C ALA A 79 3.35 -11.24 7.83
N ALA A 80 4.35 -11.27 8.71
CA ALA A 80 4.25 -11.97 9.99
C ALA A 80 3.14 -11.40 10.90
N GLN A 81 2.97 -10.08 10.90
CA GLN A 81 1.88 -9.41 11.61
C GLN A 81 0.52 -9.78 11.03
N ALA A 82 0.36 -9.74 9.70
CA ALA A 82 -0.88 -10.14 9.02
C ALA A 82 -1.25 -11.60 9.31
N ALA A 83 -0.27 -12.52 9.31
CA ALA A 83 -0.49 -13.93 9.65
C ALA A 83 -0.89 -14.13 11.12
N THR A 84 -0.36 -13.32 12.03
CA THR A 84 -0.65 -13.42 13.47
C THR A 84 -2.00 -12.78 13.84
N ARG A 85 -2.43 -11.77 13.08
CA ARG A 85 -3.70 -11.06 13.27
C ARG A 85 -4.55 -11.10 11.99
N PRO A 86 -5.15 -12.26 11.68
CA PRO A 86 -5.98 -12.41 10.49
C PRO A 86 -7.29 -11.62 10.56
N ASP A 87 -7.60 -10.99 11.70
CA ASP A 87 -8.72 -10.09 11.89
C ASP A 87 -8.36 -8.61 11.69
N ALA A 88 -7.09 -8.27 11.48
CA ALA A 88 -6.64 -6.91 11.20
C ALA A 88 -6.37 -6.72 9.70
N LEU A 89 -6.84 -5.58 9.15
CA LEU A 89 -6.43 -5.16 7.82
C LEU A 89 -5.02 -4.55 7.89
N VAL A 90 -4.04 -5.19 7.26
CA VAL A 90 -2.66 -4.68 7.18
C VAL A 90 -2.42 -4.01 5.82
N ILE A 91 -2.07 -2.72 5.85
CA ILE A 91 -1.75 -1.91 4.67
C ILE A 91 -0.26 -1.56 4.69
N GLY A 92 0.45 -1.87 3.61
CA GLY A 92 1.86 -1.53 3.44
C GLY A 92 2.08 -0.34 2.51
N CYS A 93 3.01 0.55 2.86
CA CYS A 93 3.50 1.62 2.00
C CYS A 93 5.02 1.55 1.87
N GLU A 94 5.55 1.29 0.68
CA GLU A 94 6.99 1.21 0.43
C GLU A 94 7.36 1.85 -0.92
N PRO A 95 8.19 2.92 -0.94
CA PRO A 95 8.68 3.51 -2.18
C PRO A 95 9.69 2.63 -2.94
N PHE A 96 10.34 1.66 -2.29
CA PHE A 96 11.34 0.79 -2.89
C PHE A 96 10.71 -0.43 -3.58
N LEU A 97 10.70 -0.43 -4.91
CA LEU A 97 10.05 -1.46 -5.73
C LEU A 97 10.58 -2.88 -5.46
N ASN A 98 11.87 -3.03 -5.16
CA ASN A 98 12.43 -4.33 -4.80
C ASN A 98 11.92 -4.83 -3.44
N GLY A 99 11.57 -3.90 -2.53
CA GLY A 99 10.93 -4.21 -1.26
C GLY A 99 9.51 -4.73 -1.45
N VAL A 100 8.69 -4.01 -2.23
CA VAL A 100 7.34 -4.47 -2.65
C VAL A 100 7.40 -5.86 -3.29
N ALA A 101 8.33 -6.06 -4.23
CA ALA A 101 8.55 -7.35 -4.89
C ALA A 101 9.00 -8.47 -3.94
N SER A 102 9.67 -8.14 -2.83
CA SER A 102 9.99 -9.11 -1.78
C SER A 102 8.75 -9.45 -0.96
N ALA A 103 7.99 -8.43 -0.54
CA ALA A 103 6.79 -8.56 0.28
C ALA A 103 5.75 -9.49 -0.37
N LEU A 104 5.53 -9.36 -1.68
CA LEU A 104 4.59 -10.21 -2.42
C LEU A 104 4.90 -11.70 -2.33
N ARG A 105 6.17 -12.10 -2.11
CA ARG A 105 6.49 -13.51 -1.89
C ARG A 105 5.99 -14.02 -0.55
N HIS A 106 6.04 -13.18 0.48
CA HIS A 106 5.52 -13.51 1.80
C HIS A 106 3.99 -13.54 1.84
N VAL A 107 3.34 -12.82 0.92
CA VAL A 107 1.87 -12.86 0.75
C VAL A 107 1.42 -14.06 -0.09
N GLU A 108 2.24 -14.54 -1.03
CA GLU A 108 1.96 -15.73 -1.86
C GLU A 108 2.06 -17.05 -1.05
N GLU A 109 2.91 -17.08 -0.02
CA GLU A 109 3.18 -18.25 0.83
C GLU A 109 2.04 -18.57 1.81
#